data_AF-A0A1G2DXJ8-F1
#
_entry.id   AF-A0A1G2DXJ8-F1
#
_cell.length_a   1.000
_cell.length_b   1.000
_cell.length_c   1.000
_cell.angle_alpha   90.00
_cell.angle_beta   90.00
_cell.angle_gamma   90.00
#
_symmetry.space_group_name_H-M   'P 1'
#
loop_
_entity.id
_entity.type
_entity.pdbx_description
1 polymer ?
#
loop_
_entity_poly.entity_id
_entity_poly.type
_entity_poly.pdbx_seq_one_letter_code
_entity_poly.pdbx_strand_id
1 'polypeptide(L)'
;MAKKIQNQTQNLSLKKVLTFWLPVVLWTTIIFLFSARPTPTTSQIVWQDFIVKKTAHIVEYGILSMLLYRALINSNVPKKEAGIYSIILTTMYGTSDEFHQFFTPGREPRVRDIFFDAFGAILSIYLIFKFLPRTSERIQKWARKLKIG
;
A
#
# COMPACT_ATOMS: atom_id res chain seq x y z
N MET A 1 -24.54 29.97 -14.91
CA MET A 1 -23.08 30.02 -14.67
C MET A 1 -22.64 29.13 -13.50
N ALA A 2 -23.28 29.20 -12.32
CA ALA A 2 -22.96 28.40 -11.13
C ALA A 2 -22.99 26.86 -11.36
N LYS A 3 -24.01 26.35 -12.05
CA LYS A 3 -24.16 24.90 -12.33
C LYS A 3 -23.02 24.31 -13.20
N LYS A 4 -22.47 25.12 -14.12
CA LYS A 4 -21.33 24.75 -14.97
C LYS A 4 -20.03 24.69 -14.17
N ILE A 5 -19.83 25.64 -13.26
CA ILE A 5 -18.68 25.68 -12.34
C ILE A 5 -18.73 24.49 -11.37
N GLN A 6 -19.90 24.19 -10.79
CA GLN A 6 -20.10 23.06 -9.88
C GLN A 6 -19.89 21.70 -10.58
N ASN A 7 -20.37 21.53 -11.81
CA ASN A 7 -20.11 20.33 -12.60
C ASN A 7 -18.62 20.20 -12.98
N GLN A 8 -17.93 21.31 -13.23
CA GLN A 8 -16.51 21.31 -13.55
C GLN A 8 -15.65 20.96 -12.33
N THR A 9 -15.98 21.48 -11.14
CA THR A 9 -15.30 21.13 -9.88
C THR A 9 -15.57 19.70 -9.44
N GLN A 10 -16.81 19.19 -9.59
CA GLN A 10 -17.14 17.79 -9.33
C GLN A 10 -16.39 16.83 -10.26
N ASN A 11 -16.32 17.13 -11.56
CA ASN A 11 -15.55 16.32 -12.52
C ASN A 11 -14.04 16.33 -12.23
N LEU A 12 -13.49 17.46 -11.78
CA LEU A 12 -12.09 17.56 -11.35
C LEU A 12 -11.84 16.75 -10.07
N SER A 13 -12.80 16.67 -9.16
CA SER A 13 -12.74 15.85 -7.95
C SER A 13 -12.76 14.36 -8.29
N LEU A 14 -13.74 13.91 -9.08
CA LEU A 14 -13.87 12.51 -9.49
C LEU A 14 -12.64 12.00 -10.25
N LYS A 15 -12.11 12.79 -11.20
CA LYS A 15 -10.88 12.42 -11.92
C LYS A 15 -9.69 12.26 -10.97
N LYS A 16 -9.52 13.15 -9.98
CA LYS A 16 -8.45 13.03 -8.98
C LYS A 16 -8.62 11.77 -8.16
N VAL A 17 -9.81 11.53 -7.62
CA VAL A 17 -10.11 10.32 -6.85
C VAL A 17 -9.77 9.08 -7.67
N LEU A 18 -10.29 8.96 -8.89
CA LEU A 18 -9.99 7.83 -9.76
C LEU A 18 -8.48 7.67 -10.02
N THR A 19 -7.77 8.77 -10.32
CA THR A 19 -6.33 8.73 -10.62
C THR A 19 -5.50 8.18 -9.46
N PHE A 20 -5.83 8.53 -8.22
CA PHE A 20 -5.02 8.14 -7.06
C PHE A 20 -5.48 6.84 -6.40
N TRP A 21 -6.78 6.55 -6.45
CA TRP A 21 -7.36 5.34 -5.85
C TRP A 21 -7.32 4.12 -6.78
N LEU A 22 -7.32 4.32 -8.11
CA LEU A 22 -7.20 3.20 -9.05
C LEU A 22 -5.92 2.37 -8.80
N PRO A 23 -4.72 2.95 -8.62
CA PRO A 23 -3.53 2.18 -8.28
C PRO A 23 -3.64 1.42 -6.95
N VAL A 24 -4.36 1.96 -5.95
CA VAL A 24 -4.60 1.27 -4.68
C VAL A 24 -5.42 0.01 -4.95
N VAL A 25 -6.54 0.15 -5.67
CA VAL A 25 -7.43 -0.98 -6.01
C VAL A 25 -6.72 -2.02 -6.86
N LEU A 26 -5.94 -1.60 -7.85
CA LEU A 26 -5.15 -2.52 -8.66
C LEU A 26 -4.14 -3.30 -7.82
N TRP A 27 -3.46 -2.61 -6.89
CA TRP A 27 -2.46 -3.25 -6.04
C TRP A 27 -3.07 -4.22 -5.03
N THR A 28 -4.17 -3.86 -4.37
CA THR A 28 -4.91 -4.79 -3.49
C THR A 28 -5.39 -6.00 -4.28
N THR A 29 -5.90 -5.79 -5.50
CA THR A 29 -6.31 -6.90 -6.39
C THR A 29 -5.13 -7.84 -6.69
N ILE A 30 -3.93 -7.30 -6.95
CA ILE A 30 -2.73 -8.11 -7.18
C ILE A 30 -2.38 -8.94 -5.93
N ILE A 31 -2.34 -8.32 -4.74
CA ILE A 31 -2.06 -9.02 -3.48
C ILE A 31 -3.07 -10.14 -3.27
N PHE A 32 -4.37 -9.85 -3.42
CA PHE A 32 -5.44 -10.82 -3.26
C PHE A 32 -5.31 -12.01 -4.23
N LEU A 33 -4.98 -11.76 -5.49
CA LEU A 33 -4.79 -12.82 -6.49
C LEU A 33 -3.60 -13.72 -6.18
N PHE A 34 -2.53 -13.17 -5.60
CA PHE A 34 -1.41 -13.99 -5.12
C PHE A 34 -1.81 -14.79 -3.88
N SER A 35 -2.53 -14.17 -2.95
CA SER A 35 -3.04 -14.78 -1.72
C SER A 35 -4.00 -15.94 -1.99
N ALA A 36 -4.84 -15.84 -3.02
CA ALA A 36 -5.80 -16.86 -3.44
C ALA A 36 -5.19 -18.12 -4.06
N ARG A 37 -3.87 -18.17 -4.24
CA ARG A 37 -3.16 -19.33 -4.80
C ARG A 37 -2.29 -19.98 -3.73
N PRO A 38 -2.09 -21.32 -3.74
CA PRO A 38 -1.16 -21.97 -2.83
C PRO A 38 0.23 -21.35 -2.86
N THR A 39 0.88 -21.26 -1.69
CA THR A 39 2.21 -20.64 -1.62
C THR A 39 3.26 -21.57 -2.25
N PRO A 40 3.97 -21.16 -3.32
CA PRO A 40 5.02 -21.98 -3.89
C PRO A 40 6.21 -22.09 -2.91
N THR A 41 6.93 -23.21 -2.98
CA THR A 41 8.23 -23.36 -2.33
C THR A 41 9.27 -22.62 -3.16
N THR A 42 9.87 -21.57 -2.60
CA THR A 42 10.86 -20.71 -3.28
C THR A 42 12.29 -21.22 -3.13
N SER A 43 12.57 -21.96 -2.05
CA SER A 43 13.84 -22.67 -1.84
C SER A 43 13.60 -23.96 -1.07
N GLN A 44 14.40 -24.99 -1.34
CA GLN A 44 14.41 -26.20 -0.51
C GLN A 44 15.04 -25.95 0.88
N ILE A 45 15.77 -24.84 1.03
CA ILE A 45 16.39 -24.43 2.29
C ILE A 45 15.39 -23.56 3.07
N VAL A 46 14.94 -24.07 4.21
CA VAL A 46 13.85 -23.48 5.02
C VAL A 46 14.06 -22.00 5.35
N TRP A 47 15.27 -21.61 5.77
CA TRP A 47 15.55 -20.22 6.16
C TRP A 47 15.56 -19.26 4.96
N GLN A 48 15.95 -19.74 3.77
CA GLN A 48 15.94 -18.93 2.55
C GLN A 48 14.50 -18.69 2.10
N ASP A 49 13.69 -19.76 2.07
CA ASP A 49 12.27 -19.68 1.72
C ASP A 49 11.52 -18.74 2.68
N PHE A 50 11.85 -18.82 3.98
CA PHE A 50 11.33 -17.91 4.97
C PHE A 50 11.67 -16.45 4.68
N ILE A 51 12.95 -16.12 4.44
CA ILE A 51 13.39 -14.74 4.17
C ILE A 51 12.67 -14.19 2.93
N VAL A 52 12.65 -14.94 1.84
CA VAL A 52 12.01 -14.51 0.58
C VAL A 52 10.55 -14.18 0.81
N LYS A 53 9.81 -15.06 1.49
CA LYS A 53 8.39 -14.84 1.80
C LYS A 53 8.19 -13.61 2.68
N LYS A 54 8.96 -13.43 3.75
CA LYS A 54 8.77 -12.28 4.65
C LYS A 54 9.17 -10.96 4.02
N THR A 55 10.19 -10.95 3.16
CA THR A 55 10.51 -9.78 2.34
C THR A 55 9.38 -9.45 1.37
N ALA A 56 8.73 -10.44 0.75
CA ALA A 56 7.57 -10.21 -0.11
C ALA A 56 6.45 -9.50 0.64
N HIS A 57 6.05 -9.98 1.82
CA HIS A 57 5.07 -9.31 2.69
C HIS A 57 5.47 -7.85 3.01
N ILE A 58 6.69 -7.61 3.49
CA ILE A 58 7.16 -6.25 3.80
C ILE A 58 7.05 -5.33 2.56
N VAL A 59 7.41 -5.82 1.38
CA VAL A 59 7.40 -5.04 0.14
C VAL A 59 5.97 -4.80 -0.36
N GLU A 60 5.13 -5.83 -0.42
CA GLU A 60 3.76 -5.76 -0.92
C GLU A 60 2.93 -4.77 -0.11
N TYR A 61 2.96 -4.91 1.21
CA TYR A 61 2.21 -4.05 2.12
C TYR A 61 2.88 -2.68 2.31
N GLY A 62 4.22 -2.59 2.17
CA GLY A 62 4.91 -1.31 2.10
C GLY A 62 4.51 -0.47 0.89
N ILE A 63 4.35 -1.09 -0.29
CA ILE A 63 3.84 -0.45 -1.51
C ILE A 63 2.37 -0.05 -1.31
N LEU A 64 1.54 -0.92 -0.75
CA LEU A 64 0.13 -0.61 -0.45
C LEU A 64 0.01 0.63 0.45
N SER A 65 0.77 0.68 1.54
CA SER A 65 0.80 1.81 2.47
C SER A 65 1.23 3.13 1.78
N MET A 66 2.25 3.07 0.90
CA MET A 66 2.66 4.24 0.12
C MET A 66 1.55 4.73 -0.84
N LEU A 67 0.86 3.80 -1.51
CA LEU A 67 -0.22 4.12 -2.44
C LEU A 67 -1.42 4.73 -1.72
N LEU A 68 -1.80 4.17 -0.56
CA LEU A 68 -2.83 4.72 0.32
C LEU A 68 -2.45 6.11 0.81
N TYR A 69 -1.22 6.32 1.27
CA TYR A 69 -0.74 7.62 1.70
C TYR A 69 -0.89 8.66 0.59
N ARG A 70 -0.43 8.33 -0.61
CA ARG A 70 -0.59 9.17 -1.80
C ARG A 70 -2.05 9.48 -2.09
N ALA A 71 -2.95 8.48 -2.01
CA ALA A 71 -4.37 8.67 -2.27
C ALA A 71 -5.02 9.60 -1.23
N LEU A 72 -4.68 9.42 0.05
CA LEU A 72 -5.22 10.21 1.15
C LEU A 72 -4.78 11.67 1.10
N ILE A 73 -3.48 11.96 0.91
CA ILE A 73 -3.00 13.35 0.82
C ILE A 73 -3.58 14.10 -0.38
N ASN A 74 -3.81 13.39 -1.49
CA ASN A 74 -4.45 13.98 -2.68
C ASN A 74 -5.99 14.01 -2.58
N SER A 75 -6.55 13.49 -1.49
CA SER A 75 -7.97 13.56 -1.11
C SER A 75 -8.21 14.56 0.05
N ASN A 76 -7.27 15.49 0.27
CA ASN A 76 -7.28 16.53 1.32
C ASN A 76 -7.13 16.02 2.76
N VAL A 77 -6.66 14.79 2.97
CA VAL A 77 -6.28 14.33 4.31
C VAL A 77 -4.92 14.94 4.67
N PRO A 78 -4.76 15.56 5.85
CA PRO A 78 -3.48 16.14 6.22
C PRO A 78 -2.40 15.06 6.37
N LYS A 79 -1.14 15.43 6.09
CA LYS A 79 -0.07 14.45 5.84
C LYS A 79 0.14 13.48 7.01
N LYS A 80 0.13 13.96 8.25
CA LYS A 80 0.39 13.10 9.43
C LYS A 80 -0.71 12.05 9.60
N GLU A 81 -1.96 12.48 9.48
CA GLU A 81 -3.17 11.69 9.55
C GLU A 81 -3.22 10.68 8.41
N ALA A 82 -2.87 11.11 7.18
CA ALA A 82 -2.75 10.23 6.03
C ALA A 82 -1.72 9.11 6.29
N GLY A 83 -0.58 9.42 6.93
CA GLY A 83 0.42 8.41 7.32
C GLY A 83 -0.14 7.39 8.31
N ILE A 84 -0.82 7.85 9.36
CA ILE A 84 -1.44 6.98 10.39
C ILE A 84 -2.54 6.11 9.75
N TYR A 85 -3.45 6.71 8.99
CA TYR A 85 -4.52 6.00 8.31
C TYR A 85 -3.99 4.99 7.29
N SER A 86 -2.92 5.29 6.58
CA SER A 86 -2.30 4.34 5.64
C SER A 86 -1.78 3.10 6.36
N ILE A 87 -1.15 3.25 7.52
CA ILE A 87 -0.70 2.13 8.33
C ILE A 87 -1.89 1.30 8.80
N ILE A 88 -2.90 1.95 9.38
CA ILE A 88 -4.10 1.25 9.90
C ILE A 88 -4.81 0.49 8.78
N LEU A 89 -5.11 1.15 7.65
CA LEU A 89 -5.81 0.54 6.53
C LEU A 89 -5.00 -0.60 5.89
N THR A 90 -3.69 -0.46 5.79
CA THR A 90 -2.81 -1.53 5.27
C THR A 90 -2.82 -2.73 6.20
N THR A 91 -2.69 -2.53 7.52
CA THR A 91 -2.71 -3.61 8.50
C THR A 91 -4.08 -4.31 8.56
N MET A 92 -5.18 -3.54 8.46
CA MET A 92 -6.53 -4.11 8.36
C MET A 92 -6.67 -4.95 7.09
N TYR A 93 -6.16 -4.47 5.96
CA TYR A 93 -6.16 -5.21 4.70
C TYR A 93 -5.35 -6.50 4.81
N GLY A 94 -4.13 -6.47 5.35
CA GLY A 94 -3.31 -7.67 5.56
C GLY A 94 -3.94 -8.67 6.52
N THR A 95 -4.59 -8.19 7.58
CA THR A 95 -5.38 -9.05 8.48
C THR A 95 -6.53 -9.74 7.74
N SER A 96 -7.23 -9.01 6.86
CA SER A 96 -8.30 -9.59 6.05
C SER A 96 -7.78 -10.58 4.99
N ASP A 97 -6.59 -10.34 4.45
CA ASP A 97 -5.94 -11.25 3.51
C ASP A 97 -5.53 -12.56 4.20
N GLU A 98 -4.95 -12.47 5.40
CA GLU A 98 -4.59 -13.64 6.21
C GLU A 98 -5.83 -14.48 6.60
N PHE A 99 -6.94 -13.80 6.91
CA PHE A 99 -8.22 -14.44 7.13
C PHE A 99 -8.75 -15.12 5.86
N HIS A 100 -8.59 -14.50 4.69
CA HIS A 100 -8.94 -15.12 3.41
C HIS A 100 -8.07 -16.36 3.10
N GLN A 101 -6.78 -16.31 3.42
CA GLN A 101 -5.86 -17.46 3.24
C GLN A 101 -6.28 -18.68 4.07
N PHE A 102 -6.93 -18.48 5.22
CA PHE A 102 -7.50 -19.58 6.00
C PHE A 102 -8.48 -20.46 5.21
N PHE A 103 -9.18 -19.88 4.22
CA PHE A 103 -10.11 -20.61 3.36
C PHE A 103 -9.48 -21.11 2.05
N THR A 104 -8.19 -20.85 1.83
CA THR A 104 -7.49 -21.22 0.60
C THR A 104 -6.77 -22.56 0.80
N PRO A 105 -7.14 -23.64 0.09
CA PRO A 105 -6.46 -24.93 0.21
C PRO A 105 -4.97 -24.82 -0.12
N GLY A 106 -4.12 -25.40 0.73
CA GLY A 106 -2.66 -25.34 0.55
C GLY A 106 -2.01 -24.01 0.98
N ARG A 107 -2.75 -23.13 1.67
CA ARG A 107 -2.22 -22.00 2.43
C ARG A 107 -2.23 -22.30 3.93
N GLU A 108 -1.21 -21.82 4.61
CA GLU A 108 -1.14 -21.84 6.07
C GLU A 108 -1.12 -20.40 6.57
N PRO A 109 -2.24 -19.85 7.06
CA PRO A 109 -2.24 -18.52 7.65
C PRO A 109 -1.38 -18.50 8.92
N ARG A 110 -0.58 -17.44 9.08
CA ARG A 110 0.32 -17.19 10.20
C ARG A 110 0.09 -15.77 10.69
N VAL A 111 -0.31 -15.64 11.95
CA VAL A 111 -0.39 -14.34 12.66
C VAL A 111 0.91 -13.52 12.52
N ARG A 112 2.05 -14.20 12.38
CA ARG A 112 3.35 -13.58 12.12
C ARG A 112 3.36 -12.69 10.86
N ASP A 113 2.56 -13.01 9.85
CA ASP A 113 2.60 -12.35 8.56
C ASP A 113 1.89 -10.99 8.63
N ILE A 114 0.84 -10.90 9.45
CA ILE A 114 0.22 -9.62 9.86
C ILE A 114 1.25 -8.66 10.47
N PHE A 115 2.21 -9.17 11.26
CA PHE A 115 3.28 -8.32 11.81
C PHE A 115 4.25 -7.83 10.74
N PHE A 116 4.60 -8.65 9.76
CA PHE A 116 5.46 -8.25 8.64
C PHE A 116 4.77 -7.25 7.72
N ASP A 117 3.46 -7.40 7.50
CA ASP A 117 2.63 -6.48 6.73
C ASP A 117 2.58 -5.11 7.42
N ALA A 118 2.28 -5.10 8.72
CA ALA A 118 2.28 -3.89 9.53
C ALA A 118 3.67 -3.23 9.58
N PHE A 119 4.75 -4.04 9.70
CA PHE A 119 6.11 -3.54 9.67
C PHE A 119 6.46 -2.88 8.32
N GLY A 120 6.09 -3.52 7.20
CA GLY A 120 6.24 -2.93 5.86
C GLY A 120 5.48 -1.61 5.71
N ALA A 121 4.26 -1.55 6.24
CA ALA A 121 3.45 -0.34 6.23
C ALA A 121 4.09 0.80 7.01
N ILE A 122 4.57 0.53 8.22
CA ILE A 122 5.26 1.50 9.09
C ILE A 122 6.58 1.96 8.45
N LEU A 123 7.39 1.01 7.97
CA LEU A 123 8.68 1.30 7.34
C LEU A 123 8.50 2.22 6.13
N SER A 124 7.49 1.96 5.29
CA SER A 124 7.16 2.79 4.14
C SER A 124 6.85 4.25 4.52
N ILE A 125 5.96 4.47 5.48
CA ILE A 125 5.61 5.82 5.96
C ILE A 125 6.80 6.50 6.64
N TYR A 126 7.59 5.75 7.41
CA TYR A 126 8.81 6.26 8.03
C TYR A 126 9.84 6.74 7.00
N LEU A 127 10.04 5.97 5.92
CA LEU A 127 10.92 6.36 4.81
C LEU A 127 10.43 7.63 4.12
N ILE A 128 9.10 7.75 3.91
CA ILE A 128 8.50 8.95 3.32
C ILE A 128 8.73 10.19 4.18
N PHE A 129 8.51 10.12 5.50
CA PHE A 129 8.67 11.30 6.35
C PHE A 129 10.12 11.65 6.68
N LYS A 130 10.96 10.65 6.94
CA LYS A 130 12.32 10.90 7.43
C LYS A 130 13.34 11.00 6.32
N PHE A 131 13.24 10.19 5.28
CA PHE A 131 14.28 10.10 4.25
C PHE A 131 13.94 10.88 3.00
N LEU A 132 12.68 10.85 2.52
CA LEU A 132 12.30 11.54 1.28
C LEU A 132 12.70 13.04 1.25
N PRO A 133 12.52 13.83 2.33
CA PRO A 133 12.93 15.24 2.33
C PRO A 133 14.45 15.44 2.30
N ARG A 134 15.22 14.42 2.67
CA ARG A 134 16.70 14.43 2.72
C ARG A 134 17.35 13.79 1.49
N THR A 135 16.55 13.36 0.51
CA THR A 135 17.07 12.76 -0.72
C THR A 135 17.56 13.81 -1.72
N SER A 136 18.32 13.39 -2.72
CA SER A 136 18.82 14.26 -3.80
C SER A 136 17.69 14.95 -4.58
N GLU A 137 17.99 16.08 -5.22
CA GLU A 137 17.01 16.84 -6.01
C GLU A 137 16.30 15.99 -7.08
N ARG A 138 17.01 15.02 -7.67
CA ARG A 138 16.46 14.09 -8.65
C ARG A 138 15.32 13.28 -8.03
N ILE A 139 15.52 12.68 -6.86
CA ILE A 139 14.49 11.88 -6.17
C ILE A 139 13.33 12.77 -5.74
N GLN A 140 13.60 13.97 -5.21
CA GLN A 140 12.55 14.93 -4.86
C GLN A 140 11.71 15.35 -6.08
N LYS A 141 12.32 15.51 -7.25
CA LYS A 141 11.60 15.81 -8.50
C LYS A 141 10.64 14.67 -8.88
N TRP A 142 11.07 13.42 -8.76
CA TRP A 142 10.20 12.26 -8.96
C TRP A 142 9.08 12.19 -7.92
N ALA A 143 9.37 12.41 -6.64
CA ALA A 143 8.39 12.42 -5.57
C ALA A 143 7.28 13.47 -5.79
N ARG A 144 7.66 14.68 -6.23
CA ARG A 144 6.71 15.74 -6.61
C ARG A 144 5.90 15.36 -7.84
N LYS A 145 6.53 14.76 -8.87
CA LYS A 145 5.85 14.27 -10.06
C LYS A 145 4.82 13.19 -9.73
N LEU A 146 5.14 12.29 -8.80
CA LEU A 146 4.26 11.25 -8.29
C LEU A 146 3.26 11.75 -7.24
N LYS A 147 3.34 13.02 -6.83
CA LYS A 147 2.48 13.66 -5.81
C LYS A 147 2.48 12.93 -4.46
N ILE A 148 3.67 12.51 -4.04
CA ILE A 148 3.93 11.85 -2.74
C ILE A 148 4.61 12.83 -1.76
N GLY A 149 5.28 13.88 -2.28
CA GLY A 149 6.02 14.90 -1.53
C GLY A 149 5.20 16.13 -1.16
#